data_AF-A0A1G2LIK8-F1
#
_entry.id   AF-A0A1G2LIK8-F1
#
_cell.length_a   1.000
_cell.length_b   1.000
_cell.length_c   1.000
_cell.angle_alpha   90.00
_cell.angle_beta   90.00
_cell.angle_gamma   90.00
#
_symmetry.space_group_name_H-M   'P 1'
#
loop_
_entity.id
_entity.type
_entity.pdbx_description
1 polymer ?
#
loop_
_entity_poly.entity_id
_entity_poly.type
_entity_poly.pdbx_seq_one_letter_code
_entity_poly.pdbx_strand_id
1 'polypeptide(L)'
;MPNAISQNQDFMLKTRIMRRVYFYWFFKQVAPSLAIQLGVLGLILVGVHEYVSVRFVSTNAAGSATSISSFFQYAATAFSKTEFISRVLIGATVLLGFLILRDTRRIFHRLMMRQAVGAGLVPVKTSR
;
A
#
# COMPACT_ATOMS: atom_id res chain seq x y z
N MET A 1 -24.97 -20.34 -37.85
CA MET A 1 -24.73 -20.37 -36.38
C MET A 1 -23.22 -20.35 -36.16
N PRO A 2 -22.65 -19.39 -35.43
CA PRO A 2 -21.22 -19.37 -35.19
C PRO A 2 -20.80 -20.60 -34.38
N ASN A 3 -19.75 -21.29 -34.83
CA ASN A 3 -19.24 -22.51 -34.18
C ASN A 3 -18.66 -22.18 -32.80
N ALA A 4 -19.04 -22.94 -31.77
CA ALA A 4 -18.58 -22.73 -30.38
C ALA A 4 -17.04 -22.71 -30.21
N ILE A 5 -16.32 -23.31 -31.16
CA ILE A 5 -14.84 -23.34 -31.21
C ILE A 5 -14.26 -21.95 -31.53
N SER A 6 -14.87 -21.18 -32.44
CA SER A 6 -14.36 -19.85 -32.80
C SER A 6 -14.56 -18.84 -31.67
N GLN A 7 -15.69 -18.90 -30.97
CA GLN A 7 -15.96 -18.00 -29.84
C GLN A 7 -15.00 -18.19 -28.66
N ASN A 8 -14.58 -19.42 -28.38
CA ASN A 8 -13.58 -19.70 -27.34
C ASN A 8 -12.21 -19.12 -27.71
N GLN A 9 -11.79 -19.22 -28.98
CA GLN A 9 -10.53 -18.64 -29.42
C GLN A 9 -10.55 -17.11 -29.33
N ASP A 10 -11.64 -16.47 -29.76
CA ASP A 10 -11.80 -15.02 -29.66
C ASP A 10 -11.76 -14.53 -28.21
N PHE A 11 -12.38 -15.27 -27.29
CA PHE A 11 -12.35 -14.96 -25.86
C PHE A 11 -10.94 -15.07 -25.26
N MET A 12 -10.19 -16.12 -25.60
CA MET A 12 -8.81 -16.28 -25.14
C MET A 12 -7.88 -15.20 -25.70
N LEU A 13 -8.08 -14.82 -26.97
CA LEU A 13 -7.32 -13.76 -27.62
C LEU A 13 -7.58 -12.41 -26.96
N LYS A 14 -8.86 -12.07 -26.76
CA LYS A 14 -9.30 -10.84 -26.10
C LYS A 14 -8.78 -10.76 -24.68
N THR A 15 -8.83 -11.85 -23.91
CA THR A 15 -8.31 -11.91 -22.54
C THR A 15 -6.81 -11.63 -22.49
N ARG A 16 -6.03 -12.19 -23.44
CA ARG A 16 -4.58 -11.96 -23.52
C ARG A 16 -4.24 -10.50 -23.85
N ILE A 17 -4.98 -9.89 -24.76
CA ILE A 17 -4.80 -8.47 -25.14
C ILE A 17 -5.18 -7.57 -23.97
N MET A 18 -6.33 -7.79 -23.35
CA MET A 18 -6.81 -7.02 -22.20
C MET A 18 -5.82 -7.08 -21.02
N ARG A 19 -5.21 -8.25 -20.77
CA ARG A 19 -4.18 -8.38 -19.73
C ARG A 19 -2.99 -7.46 -19.99
N ARG A 20 -2.52 -7.36 -21.24
CA ARG A 20 -1.41 -6.46 -21.61
C ARG A 20 -1.78 -4.99 -21.48
N VAL A 21 -2.99 -4.62 -21.91
CA VAL A 21 -3.50 -3.24 -21.82
C VAL A 21 -3.60 -2.81 -20.35
N TYR A 22 -4.18 -3.65 -19.49
CA TYR A 22 -4.25 -3.34 -18.06
C TYR A 22 -2.88 -3.31 -17.40
N PHE A 23 -1.98 -4.21 -17.78
CA PHE A 23 -0.61 -4.21 -17.26
C PHE A 23 0.12 -2.92 -17.64
N TYR A 24 0.06 -2.51 -18.91
CA TYR A 24 0.66 -1.27 -19.38
C TYR A 24 0.03 -0.03 -18.73
N TRP A 25 -1.30 0.00 -18.60
CA TRP A 25 -2.00 1.09 -17.91
C TRP A 25 -1.61 1.17 -16.43
N PHE A 26 -1.52 0.03 -15.74
CA PHE A 26 -1.07 -0.03 -14.36
C PHE A 26 0.36 0.48 -14.20
N PHE A 27 1.28 0.04 -15.06
CA PHE A 27 2.67 0.50 -15.04
C PHE A 27 2.83 1.97 -15.40
N LYS A 28 1.98 2.50 -16.28
CA LYS A 28 2.05 3.92 -16.66
C LYS A 28 1.41 4.83 -15.62
N GLN A 29 0.32 4.40 -14.97
CA GLN A 29 -0.52 5.25 -14.13
C GLN A 29 -0.26 5.05 -12.63
N VAL A 30 -0.04 3.82 -12.18
CA VAL A 30 0.01 3.45 -10.76
C VAL A 30 1.45 3.20 -10.31
N ALA A 31 2.26 2.54 -11.14
CA ALA A 31 3.63 2.21 -10.77
C ALA A 31 4.52 3.41 -10.43
N PRO A 32 4.42 4.61 -11.05
CA PRO A 32 5.24 5.76 -10.66
C PRO A 32 4.92 6.23 -9.23
N SER A 33 3.64 6.30 -8.87
CA SER A 33 3.22 6.67 -7.51
C SER A 33 3.65 5.62 -6.49
N LEU A 34 3.51 4.34 -6.81
CA LEU A 34 3.97 3.25 -5.94
C LEU A 34 5.49 3.24 -5.80
N ALA A 35 6.23 3.47 -6.89
CA ALA A 35 7.69 3.52 -6.88
C ALA A 35 8.21 4.66 -6.01
N ILE A 36 7.59 5.84 -6.07
CA ILE A 36 7.94 6.96 -5.18
C ILE A 36 7.66 6.60 -3.72
N GLN A 37 6.47 6.04 -3.42
CA GLN A 37 6.13 5.64 -2.05
C GLN A 37 7.08 4.57 -1.51
N LEU A 38 7.39 3.54 -2.30
CA LEU A 38 8.33 2.49 -1.94
C LEU A 38 9.76 3.01 -1.81
N GLY A 39 10.18 3.95 -2.67
CA GLY A 39 11.49 4.59 -2.59
C GLY A 39 11.65 5.41 -1.30
N VAL A 40 10.65 6.22 -0.95
CA VAL A 40 10.64 6.98 0.29
C VAL A 40 10.62 6.03 1.51
N LEU A 41 9.80 4.99 1.47
CA LEU A 41 9.72 3.99 2.54
C LEU A 41 11.05 3.22 2.68
N GLY A 42 11.71 2.90 1.57
CA GLY A 42 13.02 2.27 1.53
C GLY A 42 14.11 3.15 2.15
N LEU A 43 14.17 4.43 1.79
CA LEU A 43 15.11 5.39 2.39
C LEU A 43 14.92 5.51 3.90
N ILE A 44 13.66 5.53 4.34
CA ILE A 44 13.34 5.57 5.76
C ILE A 44 13.73 4.28 6.46
N LEU A 45 13.48 3.11 5.86
CA LEU A 45 13.92 1.83 6.41
C LEU A 45 15.45 1.75 6.56
N VAL A 46 16.19 2.24 5.56
CA VAL A 46 17.66 2.32 5.63
C VAL A 46 18.08 3.25 6.77
N GLY A 47 17.47 4.44 6.88
CA GLY A 47 17.73 5.34 8.00
C GLY A 47 17.38 4.70 9.36
N VAL A 48 16.24 4.02 9.47
CA VAL A 48 15.86 3.32 10.70
C VAL A 48 16.87 2.24 11.03
N HIS A 49 17.34 1.47 10.05
CA HIS A 49 18.35 0.43 10.27
C HIS A 49 19.69 1.01 10.76
N GLU A 50 20.10 2.16 10.23
CA GLU A 50 21.35 2.83 10.60
C GLU A 50 21.27 3.45 12.01
N TYR A 51 20.15 4.12 12.34
CA TYR A 51 19.99 4.85 13.60
C TYR A 51 19.36 4.04 14.73
N VAL A 52 18.70 2.92 14.40
CA VAL A 52 18.00 2.06 15.36
C VAL A 52 18.39 0.63 15.06
N SER A 53 19.15 0.00 15.96
CA SER A 53 19.41 -1.42 15.84
C SER A 53 18.11 -2.21 16.06
N VAL A 54 17.45 -2.54 14.96
CA VAL A 54 16.17 -3.25 14.92
C VAL A 54 16.26 -4.58 15.67
N ARG A 55 17.43 -5.20 15.67
CA ARG A 55 17.70 -6.43 16.43
C ARG A 55 17.63 -6.21 17.94
N PHE A 56 18.27 -5.16 18.46
CA PHE A 56 18.23 -4.88 19.90
C PHE A 56 16.86 -4.36 20.35
N VAL A 57 16.18 -3.56 19.52
CA VAL A 57 14.83 -3.09 19.85
C VAL A 57 13.83 -4.23 19.83
N SER A 58 13.92 -5.15 18.87
CA SER A 58 13.01 -6.30 18.76
C SER A 58 13.21 -7.33 19.86
N THR A 59 14.46 -7.62 20.27
CA THR A 59 14.71 -8.53 21.40
C THR A 59 14.24 -7.94 22.73
N ASN A 60 14.47 -6.65 22.98
CA ASN A 60 13.98 -5.97 24.19
C ASN A 60 12.45 -5.82 24.20
N ALA A 61 11.84 -5.58 23.03
CA ALA A 61 10.39 -5.55 22.88
C ALA A 61 9.77 -6.93 23.15
N ALA A 62 10.35 -7.99 22.59
CA ALA A 62 9.89 -9.37 22.81
C ALA A 62 10.00 -9.78 24.28
N GLY A 63 11.09 -9.39 24.96
CA GLY A 63 11.23 -9.60 26.41
C GLY A 63 10.20 -8.83 27.26
N SER A 64 9.73 -7.68 26.78
CA SER A 64 8.76 -6.82 27.48
C SER A 64 7.30 -7.10 27.10
N ALA A 65 7.05 -7.95 26.10
CA ALA A 65 5.73 -8.27 25.53
C ALA A 65 4.94 -9.32 26.34
N THR A 66 5.13 -9.35 27.66
CA THR A 66 4.38 -10.26 28.56
C THR A 66 2.90 -9.86 28.69
N SER A 67 2.57 -8.60 28.43
CA SER A 67 1.21 -8.06 28.39
C SER A 67 1.11 -6.87 27.42
N ILE A 68 -0.11 -6.57 26.93
CA ILE A 68 -0.32 -5.41 26.04
C ILE A 68 0.05 -4.09 26.74
N SER A 69 -0.25 -3.95 28.04
CA SER A 69 0.10 -2.75 28.81
C SER A 69 1.62 -2.59 28.98
N SER A 70 2.35 -3.68 29.24
CA SER A 70 3.82 -3.65 29.37
C SER A 70 4.50 -3.32 28.04
N PHE A 71 3.92 -3.74 26.92
CA PHE A 71 4.38 -3.35 25.59
C PHE A 71 4.23 -1.83 25.35
N PHE A 72 3.08 -1.25 25.70
CA PHE A 72 2.87 0.21 25.59
C PHE A 72 3.80 1.01 26.49
N GLN A 73 4.02 0.56 27.73
CA GLN A 73 4.98 1.19 28.65
C GLN A 73 6.41 1.12 28.12
N TYR A 74 6.83 -0.04 27.60
CA TYR A 74 8.13 -0.19 26.95
C TYR A 74 8.26 0.74 25.75
N ALA A 75 7.25 0.80 24.86
CA ALA A 75 7.26 1.67 23.70
C ALA A 75 7.37 3.15 24.08
N ALA A 76 6.59 3.61 25.08
CA ALA A 76 6.65 4.99 25.56
C ALA A 76 8.01 5.33 26.18
N THR A 77 8.58 4.41 26.96
CA THR A 77 9.88 4.61 27.62
C THR A 77 11.01 4.60 26.59
N ALA A 78 10.99 3.66 25.64
CA ALA A 78 11.98 3.55 24.58
C ALA A 78 11.95 4.79 23.66
N PHE A 79 10.76 5.31 23.34
CA PHE A 79 10.58 6.53 22.55
C PHE A 79 11.11 7.78 23.29
N SER A 80 10.88 7.86 24.60
CA SER A 80 11.38 8.97 25.42
C SER A 80 12.90 8.95 25.63
N LYS A 81 13.54 7.78 25.47
CA LYS A 81 14.99 7.62 25.60
C LYS A 81 15.75 7.64 24.27
N THR A 82 15.06 7.62 23.13
CA THR A 82 15.71 7.68 21.81
C THR A 82 16.10 9.11 21.45
N GLU A 83 17.17 9.26 20.66
CA GLU A 83 17.59 10.57 20.14
C GLU A 83 16.53 11.22 19.24
N PHE A 84 16.59 12.54 19.13
CA PHE A 84 15.63 13.35 18.38
C PHE A 84 15.48 12.87 16.93
N ILE A 85 16.58 12.52 16.27
CA ILE A 85 16.60 12.01 14.89
C ILE A 85 15.80 10.71 14.78
N SER A 86 16.01 9.76 15.69
CA SER A 86 15.29 8.48 15.69
C SER A 86 13.78 8.67 15.94
N ARG A 87 13.38 9.63 16.79
CA ARG A 87 11.96 9.97 17.00
C ARG A 87 11.31 10.51 15.73
N VAL A 88 12.01 11.39 15.01
CA VAL A 88 11.54 11.96 13.74
C VAL A 88 11.40 10.86 12.68
N LEU A 89 12.36 9.94 12.58
CA LEU A 89 12.29 8.81 11.65
C LEU A 89 11.12 7.88 11.96
N ILE A 90 10.91 7.51 13.22
CA ILE A 90 9.79 6.67 13.65
C ILE A 90 8.46 7.37 13.31
N GLY A 91 8.34 8.66 13.65
CA GLY A 91 7.16 9.47 13.32
C GLY A 91 6.89 9.54 11.81
N ALA A 92 7.92 9.81 11.01
CA ALA A 92 7.82 9.85 9.56
C ALA A 92 7.39 8.50 8.97
N THR A 93 7.92 7.40 9.50
CA THR A 93 7.55 6.03 9.09
C THR A 93 6.06 5.77 9.33
N VAL A 94 5.57 6.08 10.53
CA VAL A 94 4.15 5.90 10.88
C VAL A 94 3.25 6.77 10.01
N LEU A 95 3.63 8.03 9.81
CA LEU A 95 2.86 9.00 9.01
C LEU A 95 2.79 8.58 7.54
N LEU A 96 3.89 8.09 6.98
CA LEU A 96 3.91 7.55 5.62
C LEU A 96 3.13 6.25 5.50
N GLY A 97 3.25 5.33 6.46
CA GLY A 97 2.42 4.13 6.50
C GLY A 97 0.93 4.48 6.50
N PHE A 98 0.53 5.48 7.28
CA PHE A 98 -0.83 5.99 7.31
C PHE A 98 -1.26 6.64 5.97
N LEU A 99 -0.40 7.45 5.35
CA LEU A 99 -0.65 8.06 4.05
C LEU A 99 -0.82 6.99 2.95
N ILE A 100 0.06 6.00 2.91
CA ILE A 100 -0.01 4.87 1.96
C ILE A 100 -1.32 4.08 2.18
N LEU A 101 -1.68 3.79 3.43
CA LEU A 101 -2.92 3.08 3.73
C LEU A 101 -4.15 3.89 3.29
N ARG A 102 -4.15 5.21 3.55
CA ARG A 102 -5.20 6.13 3.11
C ARG A 102 -5.30 6.20 1.59
N ASP A 103 -4.17 6.32 0.88
CA ASP A 103 -4.16 6.40 -0.58
C ASP A 103 -4.57 5.08 -1.22
N THR A 104 -4.13 3.95 -0.66
CA THR A 104 -4.56 2.62 -1.08
C THR A 104 -6.07 2.46 -0.93
N ARG A 105 -6.66 2.86 0.22
CA ARG A 105 -8.13 2.83 0.41
C ARG A 105 -8.86 3.74 -0.57
N ARG A 106 -8.32 4.94 -0.86
CA ARG A 106 -8.91 5.88 -1.84
C ARG A 106 -8.87 5.34 -3.26
N ILE A 107 -7.74 4.76 -3.67
CA ILE A 107 -7.58 4.13 -4.98
C ILE A 107 -8.54 2.94 -5.10
N PHE A 108 -8.61 2.10 -4.07
CA PHE A 108 -9.52 0.95 -4.02
C PHE A 108 -10.99 1.39 -4.16
N HIS A 109 -11.43 2.40 -3.39
CA HIS A 109 -12.77 2.97 -3.53
C HIS A 109 -13.04 3.54 -4.93
N ARG A 110 -12.07 4.26 -5.52
CA ARG A 110 -12.22 4.80 -6.88
C ARG A 110 -12.32 3.72 -7.94
N LEU A 111 -11.57 2.63 -7.80
CA LEU A 111 -11.64 1.49 -8.71
C LEU A 111 -12.98 0.77 -8.58
N MET A 112 -13.47 0.56 -7.36
CA MET A 112 -14.76 -0.07 -7.11
C MET A 112 -15.93 0.78 -7.65
N MET A 113 -15.89 2.10 -7.44
CA MET A 113 -16.89 3.03 -7.98
C MET A 113 -16.83 3.12 -9.50
N ARG A 114 -15.64 3.06 -10.12
CA ARG A 114 -15.51 3.02 -11.58
C ARG A 114 -16.05 1.73 -12.20
N GLN A 115 -15.89 0.60 -11.53
CA GLN A 115 -16.51 -0.66 -11.96
C GLN A 115 -18.03 -0.63 -11.77
N ALA A 116 -18.56 -0.04 -10.70
CA ALA A 116 -19.99 0.11 -10.48
C ALA A 116 -20.68 1.04 -11.49
N VAL A 117 -20.03 2.15 -11.87
CA VAL A 117 -20.51 3.06 -12.93
C VAL A 117 -20.40 2.41 -14.30
N GLY A 118 -19.30 1.69 -14.60
CA GLY A 118 -19.14 0.94 -15.85
C GLY A 118 -20.09 -0.25 -16.00
N ALA A 119 -20.56 -0.82 -14.88
CA ALA A 119 -21.56 -1.89 -14.83
C ALA A 119 -23.02 -1.37 -14.84
N GLY A 120 -23.24 -0.05 -14.90
CA GLY A 120 -24.58 0.54 -14.96
C GLY A 120 -25.36 0.50 -13.64
N LEU A 121 -24.71 0.18 -12.52
CA LEU A 121 -25.36 0.05 -11.20
C LEU A 121 -25.50 1.38 -10.45
N VAL A 122 -24.86 2.44 -10.94
CA VAL A 122 -24.95 3.79 -10.37
C VAL A 122 -25.27 4.78 -11.50
N PRO A 123 -26.36 5.55 -11.41
CA PRO A 123 -26.73 6.50 -12.46
C PRO A 123 -25.65 7.58 -12.59
N VAL A 124 -25.12 7.73 -13.80
CA VAL A 124 -24.25 8.85 -14.17
C VAL A 124 -25.11 10.11 -14.08
N LYS A 125 -24.89 10.92 -13.03
CA LYS A 125 -25.52 12.23 -12.93
C LYS A 125 -24.86 13.15 -13.97
N THR A 126 -25.41 13.16 -15.17
CA THR A 126 -25.13 14.16 -16.19
C THR A 126 -25.61 15.52 -15.66
N SER A 127 -24.70 16.30 -15.07
CA SER A 127 -24.97 17.72 -14.86
C SER A 127 -24.90 18.39 -16.22
N ARG A 128 -26.06 18.89 -16.67
CA ARG A 128 -26.16 19.90 -17.73
C ARG A 128 -25.65 21.24 -17.22
#